data_AF-A0A7S3LGP7-F1
#
_entry.id   AF-A0A7S3LGP7-F1
#
_cell.length_a   1.000
_cell.length_b   1.000
_cell.length_c   1.000
_cell.angle_alpha   90.00
_cell.angle_beta   90.00
_cell.angle_gamma   90.00
#
_symmetry.space_group_name_H-M   'P 1'
#
loop_
_entity.id
_entity.type
_entity.pdbx_description
1 polymer ?
#
loop_
_entity_poly.entity_id
_entity_poly.type
_entity_poly.pdbx_seq_one_letter_code
_entity_poly.pdbx_strand_id
1 'polypeptide(L)'
;IFDSTGKRVLGFGGRILEETQQPEFEQPKYLNSPESLVFQKKSVLFGLQLAKEEPSSESSKNVVLVEGYMDAVALHSVGVTGVVASMGTAVSPEQLLSASQAASRRGGSLILCMDSDDAGLQAVD
;
A
#
# COMPACT_ATOMS: atom_id res chain seq x y z
N ILE A 1 -3.12 5.88 -7.26
CA ILE A 1 -1.97 5.95 -6.31
C ILE A 1 -1.53 7.39 -6.25
N PHE A 2 -1.48 7.98 -5.05
CA PHE A 2 -1.25 9.41 -4.87
C PHE A 2 0.13 9.69 -4.29
N ASP A 3 0.57 10.93 -4.42
CA ASP A 3 1.70 11.42 -3.65
C ASP A 3 1.35 11.54 -2.16
N SER A 4 2.36 11.79 -1.33
CA SER A 4 2.16 11.85 0.13
C SER A 4 1.29 13.01 0.62
N THR A 5 0.86 13.92 -0.27
CA THR A 5 -0.03 15.06 0.04
C THR A 5 -1.45 14.84 -0.49
N GLY A 6 -1.71 13.75 -1.21
CA GLY A 6 -2.99 13.46 -1.84
C GLY A 6 -3.35 14.36 -3.04
N LYS A 7 -2.54 15.38 -3.36
CA LYS A 7 -2.89 16.39 -4.38
C LYS A 7 -2.62 15.93 -5.82
N ARG A 8 -1.76 14.94 -6.01
CA ARG A 8 -1.33 14.48 -7.33
C ARG A 8 -1.44 12.97 -7.45
N VAL A 9 -1.99 12.51 -8.57
CA VAL A 9 -1.97 11.11 -8.95
C VAL A 9 -0.59 10.80 -9.55
N LEU A 10 0.10 9.80 -9.00
CA LEU A 10 1.40 9.33 -9.48
C LEU A 10 1.27 8.20 -10.49
N GLY A 11 0.23 7.38 -10.33
CA GLY A 11 -0.01 6.21 -11.17
C GLY A 11 -1.26 5.44 -10.72
N PHE A 12 -1.48 4.31 -11.38
CA PHE A 12 -2.64 3.44 -11.20
C PHE A 12 -2.23 1.99 -11.00
N GLY A 13 -3.06 1.27 -10.24
CA GLY A 13 -3.07 -0.18 -10.18
C GLY A 13 -4.38 -0.65 -10.80
N GLY A 14 -4.31 -1.69 -11.63
CA GLY A 14 -5.46 -2.31 -12.28
C GLY A 14 -5.49 -3.80 -11.94
N ARG A 15 -6.69 -4.32 -11.69
CA ARG A 15 -6.95 -5.75 -11.56
C ARG A 15 -7.69 -6.22 -12.80
N ILE A 16 -7.26 -7.33 -13.40
CA ILE A 16 -8.01 -7.94 -14.50
C ILE A 16 -9.32 -8.54 -13.98
N LEU A 17 -10.40 -8.41 -14.75
CA LEU A 17 -11.67 -9.10 -14.50
C LEU A 17 -11.67 -10.41 -15.29
N GLU A 18 -12.18 -11.49 -14.71
CA GLU A 18 -12.10 -12.84 -15.31
C GLU A 18 -12.71 -12.87 -16.71
N GLU A 19 -13.77 -12.09 -16.94
CA GLU A 19 -14.47 -11.97 -18.21
C GLU A 19 -13.64 -11.28 -19.31
N THR A 20 -12.52 -10.66 -18.93
CA THR A 20 -11.60 -9.94 -19.84
C THR A 20 -10.32 -10.71 -20.15
N GLN A 21 -10.13 -11.89 -19.54
CA GLN A 21 -8.99 -12.76 -19.84
C GLN A 21 -9.15 -13.38 -21.23
N GLN A 22 -8.21 -13.08 -22.12
CA GLN A 22 -8.13 -13.73 -23.43
C GLN A 22 -7.36 -15.04 -23.25
N PRO A 23 -7.90 -16.20 -23.68
CA PRO A 23 -7.25 -17.51 -23.50
C PRO A 23 -5.84 -17.59 -24.12
N GLU A 24 -5.59 -16.72 -25.10
CA GLU A 24 -4.36 -16.65 -25.87
C GLU A 24 -3.32 -15.65 -25.32
N PHE A 25 -3.67 -14.86 -24.28
CA PHE A 25 -2.76 -13.91 -23.64
C PHE A 25 -2.85 -13.98 -22.12
N GLU A 26 -1.81 -14.54 -21.48
CA GLU A 26 -1.68 -14.53 -20.03
C GLU A 26 -1.36 -13.11 -19.53
N GLN A 27 -2.36 -12.47 -18.93
CA GLN A 27 -2.25 -11.15 -18.34
C GLN A 27 -2.09 -11.27 -16.82
N PRO A 28 -1.22 -10.46 -16.19
CA PRO A 28 -1.04 -10.52 -14.74
C PRO A 28 -2.35 -10.14 -14.02
N LYS A 29 -2.62 -10.80 -12.90
CA LYS A 29 -3.81 -10.53 -12.07
C LYS A 29 -3.90 -9.06 -11.65
N TYR A 30 -2.75 -8.46 -11.35
CA TYR A 30 -2.60 -7.05 -11.04
C TYR A 30 -1.50 -6.42 -11.88
N LEU A 31 -1.77 -5.23 -12.42
CA LEU A 31 -0.81 -4.44 -13.18
C LEU A 31 -0.72 -3.04 -12.59
N ASN A 32 0.49 -2.58 -12.32
CA ASN A 32 0.75 -1.21 -11.88
C ASN A 32 1.34 -0.40 -13.03
N SER A 33 1.19 0.93 -12.96
CA SER A 33 1.92 1.85 -13.83
C SER A 33 3.42 1.50 -13.90
N PRO A 34 4.08 1.69 -15.04
CA PRO A 34 5.51 1.48 -15.16
C PRO A 34 6.30 2.50 -14.32
N GLU A 35 7.55 2.17 -14.00
CA GLU A 35 8.49 3.09 -13.34
C GLU A 35 8.61 4.39 -14.14
N SER A 36 8.62 5.52 -13.44
CA SER A 36 8.74 6.85 -14.04
C SER A 36 9.36 7.85 -13.05
N LEU A 37 9.58 9.08 -13.51
CA LEU A 37 10.07 10.16 -12.65
C LEU A 37 9.15 10.46 -11.46
N VAL A 38 7.84 10.16 -11.60
CA VAL A 38 6.84 10.46 -10.58
C VAL A 38 6.31 9.21 -9.87
N PHE A 39 6.55 8.02 -10.43
CA PHE A 39 6.10 6.75 -9.87
C PHE A 39 7.26 5.78 -9.75
N GLN A 40 7.69 5.53 -8.52
CA GLN A 40 8.68 4.51 -8.22
C GLN A 40 8.06 3.53 -7.22
N LYS A 41 7.84 2.27 -7.62
CA LYS A 41 7.12 1.31 -6.77
C LYS A 41 7.77 1.15 -5.41
N LYS A 42 9.10 1.12 -5.40
CA LYS A 42 9.92 1.01 -4.20
C LYS A 42 9.85 2.19 -3.24
N SER A 43 9.17 3.30 -3.54
CA SER A 43 9.11 4.45 -2.63
C SER A 43 7.70 4.92 -2.36
N VAL A 44 6.72 4.38 -3.07
CA VAL A 44 5.32 4.76 -2.96
C VAL A 44 4.55 3.69 -2.21
N LEU A 45 3.70 4.12 -1.29
CA LEU A 45 2.73 3.27 -0.60
C LEU A 45 1.34 3.74 -0.96
N PHE A 46 0.47 2.79 -1.30
CA PHE A 46 -0.95 3.09 -1.46
C PHE A 46 -1.54 3.52 -0.12
N GLY A 47 -2.38 4.56 -0.11
CA GLY A 47 -3.04 5.05 1.11
C GLY A 47 -2.17 5.91 2.05
N LEU A 48 -0.89 6.15 1.74
CA LEU A 48 0.01 6.90 2.63
C LEU A 48 -0.49 8.32 2.96
N GLN A 49 -1.10 8.99 1.99
CA GLN A 49 -1.71 10.31 2.20
C GLN A 49 -2.85 10.24 3.22
N LEU A 50 -3.67 9.18 3.17
CA LEU A 50 -4.78 8.99 4.11
C LEU A 50 -4.24 8.75 5.52
N ALA A 51 -3.24 7.87 5.66
CA ALA A 51 -2.61 7.62 6.95
C ALA A 51 -2.01 8.89 7.60
N LYS A 52 -1.60 9.89 6.80
CA LYS A 52 -1.07 11.18 7.28
C LYS A 52 -2.15 12.19 7.64
N GLU A 53 -3.33 12.13 7.02
CA GLU A 53 -4.38 13.14 7.14
C GLU A 53 -5.54 12.70 8.05
N GLU A 54 -5.83 11.41 8.10
CA GLU A 54 -6.91 10.85 8.90
C GLU A 54 -6.69 11.13 10.40
N PRO A 55 -7.73 11.56 11.13
CA PRO A 55 -7.65 11.71 12.58
C PRO A 55 -7.18 10.42 13.26
N SER A 56 -6.27 10.55 14.23
CA SER A 56 -5.82 9.45 15.07
C SER A 56 -6.37 9.57 16.48
N SER A 57 -6.87 8.48 17.02
CA SER A 57 -7.16 8.30 18.45
C SER A 57 -6.23 7.24 19.03
N GLU A 58 -6.32 6.97 20.33
CA GLU A 58 -5.59 5.86 20.96
C GLU A 58 -5.82 4.51 20.26
N SER A 59 -7.02 4.28 19.71
CA SER A 59 -7.37 3.05 19.00
C SER A 59 -6.97 3.04 17.51
N SER A 60 -6.55 4.18 16.93
CA SER A 60 -6.22 4.30 15.50
C SER A 60 -4.87 4.99 15.23
N LYS A 61 -4.03 5.18 16.25
CA LYS A 61 -2.72 5.84 16.12
C LYS A 61 -1.68 5.04 15.36
N ASN A 62 -1.84 3.71 15.29
CA ASN A 62 -0.91 2.86 14.56
C ASN A 62 -1.11 2.99 13.04
N VAL A 63 -0.05 2.75 12.29
CA VAL A 63 -0.12 2.57 10.83
C VAL A 63 0.07 1.10 10.54
N VAL A 64 -0.82 0.52 9.73
CA VAL A 64 -0.75 -0.89 9.33
C VAL A 64 -0.28 -0.96 7.90
N LEU A 65 0.85 -1.62 7.65
CA LEU A 65 1.37 -1.88 6.32
C LEU A 65 0.96 -3.28 5.88
N VAL A 66 0.26 -3.38 4.75
CA VAL A 66 -0.20 -4.63 4.11
C VAL A 66 0.41 -4.80 2.73
N GLU A 67 0.25 -5.97 2.10
CA GLU A 67 0.88 -6.30 0.82
C GLU A 67 0.16 -5.75 -0.41
N GLY A 68 -1.16 -5.76 -0.40
CA GLY A 68 -2.00 -5.37 -1.52
C GLY A 68 -2.82 -4.12 -1.24
N TYR A 69 -2.97 -3.26 -2.25
CA TYR A 69 -3.90 -2.14 -2.17
C TYR A 69 -5.36 -2.58 -1.98
N MET A 70 -5.72 -3.80 -2.37
CA MET A 70 -7.04 -4.36 -2.09
C MET A 70 -7.23 -4.69 -0.59
N ASP A 71 -6.19 -5.13 0.11
CA ASP A 71 -6.26 -5.38 1.55
C ASP A 71 -6.43 -4.06 2.30
N ALA A 72 -5.72 -3.02 1.87
CA ALA A 72 -5.92 -1.67 2.40
C ALA A 72 -7.34 -1.15 2.16
N VAL A 73 -7.90 -1.34 0.95
CA VAL A 73 -9.28 -0.97 0.64
C VAL A 73 -10.27 -1.76 1.51
N ALA A 74 -10.06 -3.07 1.68
CA ALA A 74 -10.92 -3.93 2.49
C ALA A 74 -10.92 -3.49 3.96
N LEU A 75 -9.75 -3.24 4.56
CA LEU A 75 -9.63 -2.76 5.94
C LEU A 75 -10.26 -1.38 6.12
N HIS A 76 -10.03 -0.45 5.20
CA HIS A 76 -10.69 0.86 5.22
C HIS A 76 -12.22 0.73 5.13
N SER A 77 -12.72 -0.20 4.32
CA SER A 77 -14.17 -0.42 4.14
C SER A 77 -14.90 -0.83 5.42
N VAL A 78 -14.19 -1.41 6.39
CA VAL A 78 -14.71 -1.78 7.72
C VAL A 78 -14.30 -0.80 8.82
N GLY A 79 -13.77 0.37 8.45
CA GLY A 79 -13.44 1.46 9.36
C GLY A 79 -12.04 1.42 9.98
N VAL A 80 -11.16 0.52 9.53
CA VAL A 80 -9.76 0.53 9.97
C VAL A 80 -8.99 1.59 9.18
N THR A 81 -8.71 2.71 9.85
CA THR A 81 -7.95 3.85 9.30
C THR A 81 -6.44 3.67 9.48
N GLY A 82 -5.62 4.47 8.79
CA GLY A 82 -4.16 4.40 8.92
C GLY A 82 -3.52 3.18 8.25
N VAL A 83 -4.24 2.51 7.37
CA VAL A 83 -3.70 1.37 6.59
C VAL A 83 -3.04 1.87 5.32
N VAL A 84 -1.85 1.34 5.02
CA VAL A 84 -1.07 1.59 3.81
C VAL A 84 -0.69 0.27 3.18
N ALA A 85 -0.47 0.23 1.86
CA ALA A 85 -0.08 -1.00 1.18
C ALA A 85 1.16 -0.85 0.30
N SER A 86 1.99 -1.90 0.27
CA SER A 86 2.90 -2.14 -0.83
C SER A 86 2.10 -2.52 -2.09
N MET A 87 2.76 -2.69 -3.24
CA MET A 87 2.09 -2.90 -4.53
C MET A 87 2.63 -4.14 -5.24
N GLY A 88 2.69 -5.27 -4.52
CA GLY A 88 3.15 -6.55 -5.06
C GLY A 88 4.67 -6.65 -5.21
N THR A 89 5.41 -6.05 -4.27
CA THR A 89 6.87 -6.16 -4.17
C THR A 89 7.25 -6.35 -2.70
N ALA A 90 8.44 -6.89 -2.45
CA ALA A 90 9.07 -6.81 -1.13
C ALA A 90 9.06 -5.35 -0.64
N VAL A 91 8.85 -5.16 0.66
CA VAL A 91 8.76 -3.84 1.25
C VAL A 91 10.15 -3.22 1.29
N SER A 92 10.30 -2.04 0.70
CA SER A 92 11.60 -1.37 0.65
C SER A 92 11.90 -0.58 1.94
N PRO A 93 13.18 -0.27 2.21
CA PRO A 93 13.55 0.66 3.27
C PRO A 93 12.90 2.05 3.11
N GLU A 94 12.75 2.57 1.90
CA GLU A 94 12.11 3.86 1.65
C GLU A 94 10.61 3.86 2.01
N GLN A 95 9.92 2.74 1.77
CA GLN A 95 8.53 2.53 2.17
C GLN A 95 8.41 2.40 3.69
N LEU A 96 9.25 1.59 4.33
CA LEU A 96 9.28 1.44 5.79
C LEU A 96 9.52 2.78 6.49
N LEU A 97 10.48 3.57 6.00
CA LEU A 97 10.76 4.90 6.54
C LEU A 97 9.53 5.81 6.42
N SER A 98 8.88 5.83 5.25
CA SER A 98 7.70 6.66 5.01
C SER A 98 6.50 6.27 5.88
N ALA A 99 6.27 4.96 6.06
CA ALA A 99 5.20 4.45 6.91
C ALA A 99 5.49 4.70 8.40
N SER A 100 6.73 4.51 8.84
CA SER A 100 7.18 4.79 10.21
C SER A 100 7.05 6.28 10.55
N GLN A 101 7.39 7.18 9.61
CA GLN A 101 7.16 8.61 9.76
C GLN A 101 5.67 8.96 9.88
N ALA A 102 4.79 8.27 9.14
CA ALA A 102 3.35 8.46 9.28
C ALA A 102 2.85 7.98 10.65
N ALA A 103 3.29 6.82 11.12
CA ALA A 103 2.96 6.31 12.46
C ALA A 103 3.42 7.27 13.56
N SER A 104 4.65 7.78 13.45
CA SER A 104 5.23 8.75 14.40
C SER A 104 4.39 10.03 14.50
N ARG A 105 3.90 10.54 13.36
CA ARG A 105 3.02 11.73 13.33
C ARG A 105 1.68 11.50 14.01
N ARG A 106 1.16 10.27 13.96
CA ARG A 106 -0.07 9.84 14.63
C ARG A 106 0.15 9.52 16.12
N GLY A 107 1.41 9.49 16.58
CA GLY A 107 1.78 9.10 17.95
C GLY A 107 1.70 7.59 18.20
N GLY A 108 1.72 6.77 17.15
CA GLY A 108 1.66 5.31 17.23
C GLY A 108 2.88 4.61 16.63
N SER A 109 2.74 3.30 16.42
CA SER A 109 3.76 2.44 15.85
C SER A 109 3.40 1.96 14.45
N LEU A 110 4.41 1.58 13.68
CA LEU A 110 4.22 0.83 12.44
C LEU A 110 3.97 -0.65 12.78
N ILE A 111 2.90 -1.21 12.22
CA ILE A 111 2.55 -2.63 12.29
C ILE A 111 2.72 -3.20 10.87
N LEU A 112 3.48 -4.28 10.75
CA LEU A 112 3.57 -5.05 9.50
C LEU A 112 2.54 -6.18 9.55
N CYS A 113 1.64 -6.20 8.58
CA CYS A 113 0.56 -7.18 8.44
C CYS A 113 0.67 -7.79 7.04
N MET A 114 1.65 -8.68 6.89
CA MET A 114 2.01 -9.33 5.64
C MET A 114 1.31 -10.68 5.52
N ASP A 115 1.16 -11.19 4.30
CA ASP A 115 0.61 -12.51 4.06
C ASP A 115 1.56 -13.58 4.61
N SER A 116 1.01 -14.70 5.07
CA SER A 116 1.79 -15.76 5.72
C SER A 116 2.50 -16.69 4.73
N ASP A 117 2.78 -16.22 3.52
CA ASP A 117 3.50 -16.99 2.51
C ASP A 117 5.00 -16.66 2.51
N ASP A 118 5.78 -17.43 1.74
CA ASP A 118 7.23 -17.23 1.66
C ASP A 118 7.60 -15.82 1.17
N ALA A 119 6.73 -15.18 0.36
CA ALA A 119 6.95 -13.82 -0.13
C ALA A 119 6.74 -12.78 0.98
N GLY A 120 5.71 -12.97 1.82
CA GLY A 120 5.46 -12.13 3.00
C GLY A 120 6.54 -12.28 4.08
N LEU A 121 7.07 -13.50 4.30
CA LEU A 121 8.21 -13.71 5.19
C LEU A 121 9.48 -13.02 4.66
N GLN A 122 9.79 -13.15 3.36
CA GLN A 122 10.91 -12.47 2.72
C GLN A 122 10.75 -10.94 2.68
N ALA A 123 9.53 -10.42 2.77
CA ALA A 123 9.29 -8.98 2.80
C ALA A 123 9.55 -8.34 4.17
N VAL A 124 9.69 -9.15 5.23
CA VAL A 124 9.92 -8.69 6.62
C VAL A 124 11.38 -8.88 7.07
N ASP A 125 12.10 -9.86 6.52
CA ASP A 125 13.54 -10.09 6.74
C ASP A 125 14.44 -9.05 6.04
#